data_AF-A0A1H0WN09-F1
#
_entry.id   AF-A0A1H0WN09-F1
#
_cell.length_a   1.000
_cell.length_b   1.000
_cell.length_c   1.000
_cell.angle_alpha   90.00
_cell.angle_beta   90.00
_cell.angle_gamma   90.00
#
_symmetry.space_group_name_H-M   'P 1'
#
loop_
_entity.id
_entity.type
_entity.pdbx_description
1 polymer ?
#
loop_
_entity_poly.entity_id
_entity_poly.type
_entity_poly.pdbx_seq_one_letter_code
_entity_poly.pdbx_strand_id
1 'polypeptide(L)'
;MRGPVSIAPEEQRTDRGTEVEQHQREDLTGCSLTSLSVDRASFGIKNCPVALYLLMVCAIAGVAVLATLVLRRVKNRQRRQDALWSGYRQHMDELREASPGAELARVAQVHQGAEHGTKAVIAWERTGIEQETWFEGTDLDPGDLLLLRGSPGWGPDAGSPNVFYVAPGQVLSLMTVEAQEAAARHQHRRAATDVTP
;
A
#
# COMPACT_ATOMS: atom_id res chain seq x y z
N MET A 1 -4.81 41.44 -10.99
CA MET A 1 -6.25 41.78 -11.12
C MET A 1 -6.84 41.07 -12.34
N ARG A 2 -7.55 39.97 -12.12
CA ARG A 2 -8.64 39.42 -12.95
C ARG A 2 -9.44 38.50 -12.03
N GLY A 3 -10.72 38.81 -11.87
CA GLY A 3 -11.64 38.13 -10.95
C GLY A 3 -12.13 36.77 -11.46
N PRO A 4 -12.95 36.08 -10.64
CA PRO A 4 -13.24 34.65 -10.77
C PRO A 4 -14.50 34.38 -11.60
N VAL A 5 -14.61 33.19 -12.17
CA VAL A 5 -15.87 32.66 -12.71
C VAL A 5 -16.21 31.36 -11.98
N SER A 6 -17.26 31.48 -11.19
CA SER A 6 -18.06 30.45 -10.52
C SER A 6 -18.96 29.75 -11.53
N ILE A 7 -19.02 28.41 -11.54
CA ILE A 7 -20.21 27.63 -11.91
C ILE A 7 -20.17 26.30 -11.13
N ALA A 8 -21.06 26.18 -10.13
CA ALA A 8 -21.63 24.92 -9.66
C ALA A 8 -23.03 24.80 -10.27
N PRO A 9 -23.46 23.60 -10.68
CA PRO A 9 -24.80 23.11 -10.31
C PRO A 9 -24.77 21.56 -10.14
N GLU A 10 -25.78 20.83 -9.70
CA GLU A 10 -27.06 21.07 -9.03
C GLU A 10 -27.57 19.66 -8.69
N GLU A 11 -28.27 19.62 -7.59
CA GLU A 11 -28.98 18.51 -6.98
C GLU A 11 -30.04 17.91 -7.93
N GLN A 12 -30.11 16.58 -8.05
CA GLN A 12 -31.34 15.93 -8.48
C GLN A 12 -31.54 14.54 -7.84
N ARG A 13 -32.23 14.62 -6.70
CA ARG A 13 -33.09 13.62 -6.08
C ARG A 13 -34.08 13.04 -7.10
N THR A 14 -34.14 11.73 -7.25
CA THR A 14 -35.37 11.06 -7.73
C THR A 14 -35.64 9.81 -6.90
N ASP A 15 -36.71 9.94 -6.13
CA ASP A 15 -37.45 8.91 -5.40
C ASP A 15 -38.51 8.30 -6.34
N ARG A 16 -38.74 6.98 -6.27
CA ARG A 16 -39.83 6.17 -6.87
C ARG A 16 -39.38 4.70 -6.79
N GLY A 17 -40.15 3.73 -6.35
CA GLY A 17 -41.58 3.63 -6.12
C GLY A 17 -41.92 2.13 -6.19
N THR A 18 -42.52 1.66 -5.11
CA THR A 18 -43.49 0.56 -4.96
C THR A 18 -43.87 -0.31 -6.17
N GLU A 19 -43.87 -1.62 -5.89
CA GLU A 19 -45.06 -2.50 -5.94
C GLU A 19 -45.71 -2.73 -7.33
N VAL A 20 -45.48 -3.93 -7.88
CA VAL A 20 -46.40 -4.52 -8.86
C VAL A 20 -46.70 -5.96 -8.44
N GLU A 21 -47.86 -6.06 -7.81
CA GLU A 21 -48.68 -7.24 -7.64
C GLU A 21 -49.05 -7.82 -9.02
N GLN A 22 -48.66 -9.07 -9.30
CA GLN A 22 -49.17 -9.82 -10.45
C GLN A 22 -50.21 -10.83 -9.98
N HIS A 23 -51.44 -10.34 -9.99
CA HIS A 23 -52.69 -11.06 -10.02
C HIS A 23 -52.84 -11.76 -11.38
N GLN A 24 -52.83 -13.10 -11.41
CA GLN A 24 -53.31 -13.84 -12.57
C GLN A 24 -54.39 -14.84 -12.14
N ARG A 25 -55.62 -14.45 -12.49
CA ARG A 25 -56.85 -15.24 -12.53
C ARG A 25 -56.71 -16.44 -13.45
N GLU A 26 -57.21 -17.58 -12.99
CA GLU A 26 -58.07 -18.52 -13.75
C GLU A 26 -59.01 -19.12 -12.68
N ASP A 27 -60.20 -18.58 -12.47
CA ASP A 27 -61.47 -18.89 -13.15
C ASP A 27 -61.86 -20.39 -13.23
N LEU A 28 -63.00 -20.64 -12.58
CA LEU A 28 -64.07 -21.57 -12.91
C LEU A 28 -64.09 -22.99 -12.27
N THR A 29 -64.95 -23.07 -11.25
CA THR A 29 -66.17 -23.89 -11.26
C THR A 29 -66.03 -25.41 -11.28
N GLY A 30 -66.50 -26.03 -10.19
CA GLY A 30 -67.43 -27.15 -10.34
C GLY A 30 -67.13 -28.39 -9.51
N CYS A 31 -68.09 -28.66 -8.62
CA CYS A 31 -68.55 -29.99 -8.25
C CYS A 31 -67.81 -30.80 -7.18
N SER A 32 -68.59 -31.05 -6.13
CA SER A 32 -68.77 -32.34 -5.44
C SER A 32 -67.87 -32.68 -4.26
N LEU A 33 -68.50 -32.58 -3.09
CA LEU A 33 -68.37 -33.43 -1.91
C LEU A 33 -67.85 -34.85 -2.18
N THR A 34 -66.75 -35.21 -1.52
CA THR A 34 -66.51 -36.46 -0.76
C THR A 34 -65.20 -36.25 0.02
N SER A 35 -65.24 -36.09 1.35
CA SER A 35 -64.91 -37.13 2.34
C SER A 35 -63.60 -37.89 2.08
N LEU A 36 -62.84 -38.08 3.17
CA LEU A 36 -61.65 -38.94 3.30
C LEU A 36 -60.32 -38.42 2.74
N SER A 37 -59.52 -37.83 3.63
CA SER A 37 -58.39 -38.51 4.27
C SER A 37 -57.51 -37.43 4.90
N VAL A 38 -57.47 -37.40 6.23
CA VAL A 38 -56.35 -36.76 6.94
C VAL A 38 -55.18 -37.72 6.77
N ASP A 39 -54.56 -37.71 5.60
CA ASP A 39 -53.23 -38.24 5.43
C ASP A 39 -52.28 -37.25 6.07
N ARG A 40 -52.15 -37.49 7.38
CA ARG A 40 -51.02 -37.16 8.21
C ARG A 40 -49.76 -37.54 7.43
N ALA A 41 -49.26 -36.61 6.64
CA ALA A 41 -47.90 -36.64 6.13
C ALA A 41 -46.99 -36.55 7.36
N SER A 42 -46.76 -37.71 7.97
CA SER A 42 -45.55 -38.00 8.72
C SER A 42 -44.40 -37.80 7.76
N PHE A 43 -43.98 -36.54 7.59
CA PHE A 43 -42.69 -36.19 7.03
C PHE A 43 -41.67 -36.74 8.03
N GLY A 44 -41.23 -37.96 7.74
CA GLY A 44 -40.37 -38.75 8.59
C GLY A 44 -39.11 -37.97 8.92
N ILE A 45 -39.07 -37.47 10.15
CA ILE A 45 -37.89 -37.01 10.89
C ILE A 45 -36.98 -38.24 11.11
N LYS A 46 -36.39 -38.76 10.03
CA LYS A 46 -35.38 -39.84 10.08
C LYS A 46 -34.04 -39.41 9.47
N ASN A 47 -34.02 -38.29 8.74
CA ASN A 47 -32.80 -37.75 8.10
C ASN A 47 -32.34 -36.39 8.66
N CYS A 48 -33.01 -35.85 9.69
CA CYS A 48 -32.67 -34.57 10.32
C CYS A 48 -31.22 -34.45 10.82
N PRO A 49 -30.58 -35.47 11.43
CA PRO A 49 -29.19 -35.31 11.87
C PRO A 49 -28.22 -35.28 10.69
N VAL A 50 -28.47 -36.05 9.63
CA VAL A 50 -27.58 -36.13 8.45
C VAL A 50 -27.65 -34.85 7.62
N ALA A 51 -28.84 -34.28 7.44
CA ALA A 51 -29.01 -33.02 6.72
C ALA A 51 -28.36 -31.84 7.47
N LEU A 52 -28.51 -31.77 8.79
CA LEU A 52 -27.84 -30.76 9.62
C LEU A 52 -26.31 -30.92 9.59
N TYR A 53 -25.83 -32.17 9.64
CA TYR A 53 -24.39 -32.47 9.58
C TYR A 53 -23.79 -32.06 8.23
N LEU A 54 -24.47 -32.33 7.12
CA LEU A 54 -24.02 -31.91 5.78
C LEU A 54 -23.96 -30.37 5.66
N LEU A 55 -24.95 -29.65 6.19
CA LEU A 55 -24.94 -28.18 6.18
C LEU A 55 -23.79 -27.61 7.02
N MET A 56 -23.51 -28.19 8.19
CA MET A 56 -22.39 -27.79 9.03
C MET A 56 -21.04 -28.04 8.34
N VAL A 57 -20.87 -29.20 7.69
CA VAL A 57 -19.65 -29.51 6.92
C VAL A 57 -19.48 -28.55 5.75
N CYS A 58 -20.55 -28.22 5.01
CA CYS A 58 -20.52 -27.24 3.93
C CYS A 58 -20.18 -25.83 4.43
N ALA A 59 -20.71 -25.41 5.58
CA ALA A 59 -20.41 -24.12 6.18
C ALA A 59 -18.92 -24.04 6.60
N ILE A 60 -18.40 -25.09 7.25
CA ILE A 60 -17.00 -25.16 7.66
C ILE A 60 -16.07 -25.18 6.44
N ALA A 61 -16.41 -25.95 5.41
CA ALA A 61 -15.66 -25.99 4.16
C ALA A 61 -15.67 -24.63 3.45
N GLY A 62 -16.82 -23.94 3.41
CA GLY A 62 -16.94 -22.60 2.86
C GLY A 62 -16.06 -21.59 3.59
N VAL A 63 -16.06 -21.61 4.92
CA VAL A 63 -15.20 -20.75 5.75
C VAL A 63 -13.72 -21.07 5.52
N ALA A 64 -13.35 -22.35 5.45
CA ALA A 64 -11.96 -22.76 5.20
C ALA A 64 -11.45 -22.30 3.82
N VAL A 65 -12.28 -22.43 2.78
CA VAL A 65 -11.96 -21.96 1.43
C VAL A 65 -11.81 -20.44 1.41
N LEU A 66 -12.73 -19.70 2.05
CA LEU A 66 -12.67 -18.25 2.13
C LEU A 66 -11.42 -17.78 2.88
N ALA A 67 -11.12 -18.37 4.03
CA ALA A 67 -9.91 -18.10 4.81
C ALA A 67 -8.64 -18.35 3.97
N THR A 68 -8.61 -19.46 3.22
CA THR A 68 -7.47 -19.80 2.35
C THR A 68 -7.31 -18.79 1.22
N LEU A 69 -8.39 -18.35 0.59
CA LEU A 69 -8.37 -17.33 -0.48
C LEU A 69 -7.90 -15.97 0.04
N VAL A 70 -8.38 -15.55 1.22
CA VAL A 70 -7.96 -14.31 1.87
C VAL A 70 -6.48 -14.37 2.21
N LEU A 71 -6.02 -15.45 2.85
CA LEU A 71 -4.60 -15.66 3.18
C LEU A 71 -3.73 -15.67 1.92
N ARG A 72 -4.15 -16.33 0.84
CA ARG A 72 -3.43 -16.30 -0.44
C ARG A 72 -3.38 -14.91 -1.05
N ARG A 73 -4.47 -14.14 -1.01
CA ARG A 73 -4.52 -12.78 -1.57
C ARG A 73 -3.63 -11.82 -0.77
N VAL A 74 -3.66 -11.93 0.56
CA VAL A 74 -2.80 -11.16 1.47
C VAL A 74 -1.33 -11.53 1.25
N LYS A 75 -1.00 -12.84 1.22
CA LYS A 75 0.36 -13.33 0.98
C LYS A 75 0.88 -12.97 -0.41
N ASN A 76 0.03 -12.93 -1.44
CA ASN A 76 0.42 -12.50 -2.78
C ASN A 76 0.64 -10.98 -2.86
N ARG A 77 -0.17 -10.18 -2.16
CA ARG A 77 0.10 -8.73 -2.01
C ARG A 77 1.40 -8.48 -1.23
N GLN A 78 1.66 -9.27 -0.19
CA GLN A 78 2.90 -9.21 0.58
C GLN A 78 4.11 -9.56 -0.30
N ARG A 79 4.10 -10.69 -1.00
CA ARG A 79 5.19 -11.11 -1.90
C ARG A 79 5.55 -10.08 -2.96
N ARG A 80 4.56 -9.34 -3.48
CA ARG A 80 4.80 -8.26 -4.45
C ARG A 80 5.52 -7.05 -3.84
N GLN A 81 5.38 -6.82 -2.53
CA GLN A 81 6.09 -5.75 -1.81
C GLN A 81 7.46 -6.23 -1.30
N ASP A 82 7.59 -7.51 -0.93
CA ASP A 82 8.88 -8.12 -0.49
C ASP A 82 9.96 -8.05 -1.59
N ALA A 83 9.53 -8.25 -2.85
CA ALA A 83 10.41 -8.19 -4.02
C ALA A 83 10.97 -6.78 -4.26
N LEU A 84 10.19 -5.74 -3.93
CA LEU A 84 10.62 -4.35 -4.10
C LEU A 84 11.71 -3.98 -3.09
N TRP A 85 11.61 -4.46 -1.85
CA TRP A 85 12.59 -4.12 -0.80
C TRP A 85 13.90 -4.88 -0.92
N SER A 86 13.84 -6.19 -1.16
CA SER A 86 15.04 -6.99 -1.44
C SER A 86 15.74 -6.52 -2.71
N GLY A 87 14.96 -6.20 -3.75
CA GLY A 87 15.46 -5.57 -4.97
C GLY A 87 16.09 -4.19 -4.72
N TYR A 88 15.51 -3.36 -3.86
CA TYR A 88 16.07 -2.04 -3.56
C TYR A 88 17.42 -2.11 -2.83
N ARG A 89 17.55 -2.97 -1.81
CA ARG A 89 18.85 -3.16 -1.13
C ARG A 89 19.90 -3.73 -2.07
N GLN A 90 19.55 -4.78 -2.82
CA GLN A 90 20.44 -5.35 -3.80
C GLN A 90 20.86 -4.31 -4.85
N HIS A 91 19.93 -3.48 -5.30
CA HIS A 91 20.21 -2.39 -6.23
C HIS A 91 21.14 -1.32 -5.63
N MET A 92 21.00 -0.98 -4.33
CA MET A 92 21.91 -0.06 -3.65
C MET A 92 23.32 -0.64 -3.52
N ASP A 93 23.43 -1.92 -3.17
CA ASP A 93 24.70 -2.62 -3.05
C ASP A 93 25.39 -2.75 -4.43
N GLU A 94 24.63 -3.11 -5.47
CA GLU A 94 25.11 -3.15 -6.86
C GLU A 94 25.58 -1.78 -7.35
N LEU A 95 24.83 -0.71 -7.06
CA LEU A 95 25.22 0.65 -7.42
C LEU A 95 26.49 1.09 -6.70
N ARG A 96 26.64 0.71 -5.43
CA ARG A 96 27.83 0.99 -4.62
C ARG A 96 29.05 0.26 -5.14
N GLU A 97 28.91 -1.01 -5.50
CA GLU A 97 29.99 -1.80 -6.11
C GLU A 97 30.37 -1.26 -7.50
N ALA A 98 29.39 -0.86 -8.31
CA ALA A 98 29.60 -0.32 -9.65
C ALA A 98 30.18 1.12 -9.65
N SER A 99 30.09 1.83 -8.53
CA SER A 99 30.46 3.26 -8.44
C SER A 99 31.56 3.49 -7.40
N PRO A 100 32.84 3.43 -7.80
CA PRO A 100 33.95 3.80 -6.93
C PRO A 100 33.76 5.22 -6.37
N GLY A 101 33.93 5.37 -5.05
CA GLY A 101 33.75 6.64 -4.35
C GLY A 101 32.31 7.00 -4.00
N ALA A 102 31.33 6.13 -4.28
CA ALA A 102 29.97 6.31 -3.78
C ALA A 102 29.87 5.93 -2.29
N GLU A 103 29.30 6.82 -1.49
CA GLU A 103 29.11 6.61 -0.06
C GLU A 103 27.67 6.92 0.35
N LEU A 104 27.19 6.20 1.37
CA LEU A 104 25.87 6.42 1.95
C LEU A 104 25.95 7.56 2.95
N ALA A 105 25.01 8.50 2.83
CA ALA A 105 24.86 9.61 3.74
C ALA A 105 23.39 9.88 4.02
N ARG A 106 23.11 10.39 5.21
CA ARG A 106 21.78 10.86 5.59
C ARG A 106 21.76 12.37 5.62
N VAL A 107 20.71 12.98 5.10
CA VAL A 107 20.49 14.42 5.24
C VAL A 107 20.15 14.71 6.70
N ALA A 108 21.08 15.32 7.43
CA ALA A 108 20.86 15.68 8.84
C ALA A 108 20.01 16.95 8.95
N GLN A 109 20.34 17.96 8.14
CA GLN A 109 19.64 19.24 8.13
C GLN A 109 19.71 19.88 6.75
N VAL A 110 18.63 20.54 6.33
CA VAL A 110 18.63 21.40 5.15
C VAL A 110 18.67 22.85 5.61
N HIS A 111 19.71 23.60 5.20
CA HIS A 111 19.86 25.00 5.55
C HIS A 111 19.13 25.92 4.59
N GLN A 112 19.24 25.64 3.30
CA GLN A 112 18.68 26.49 2.26
C GLN A 112 18.33 25.65 1.03
N GLY A 113 17.09 25.78 0.57
CA GLY A 113 16.71 25.44 -0.81
C GLY A 113 16.86 26.69 -1.67
N ALA A 114 17.52 26.55 -2.82
CA ALA A 114 17.66 27.59 -3.84
C ALA A 114 17.12 27.07 -5.17
N GLU A 115 16.85 27.98 -6.11
CA GLU A 115 16.32 27.64 -7.44
C GLU A 115 17.18 26.62 -8.20
N HIS A 116 18.48 26.55 -7.90
CA HIS A 116 19.44 25.69 -8.60
C HIS A 116 20.08 24.62 -7.70
N GLY A 117 19.57 24.41 -6.48
CA GLY A 117 20.12 23.39 -5.59
C GLY A 117 19.84 23.58 -4.11
N THR A 118 20.32 22.64 -3.31
CA THR A 118 20.06 22.58 -1.87
C THR A 118 21.37 22.58 -1.09
N LYS A 119 21.48 23.48 -0.10
CA LYS A 119 22.55 23.45 0.90
C LYS A 119 22.08 22.67 2.12
N ALA A 120 22.77 21.57 2.42
CA ALA A 120 22.40 20.68 3.50
C ALA A 120 23.63 20.15 4.24
N VAL A 121 23.47 19.79 5.51
CA VAL A 121 24.43 19.00 6.26
C VAL A 121 24.04 17.54 6.10
N ILE A 122 24.99 16.72 5.67
CA ILE A 122 24.85 15.28 5.63
C ILE A 122 25.66 14.64 6.74
N ALA A 123 25.19 13.51 7.27
CA ALA A 123 25.94 12.63 8.13
C ALA A 123 26.31 11.38 7.34
N TRP A 124 27.61 11.08 7.21
CA TRP A 124 28.07 9.87 6.55
C TRP A 124 27.66 8.63 7.36
N GLU A 125 26.97 7.66 6.76
CA GLU A 125 26.48 6.48 7.50
C GLU A 125 27.63 5.60 8.03
N ARG A 126 28.81 5.65 7.38
CA ARG A 126 30.00 4.89 7.81
C ARG A 126 30.69 5.47 9.04
N THR A 127 30.82 6.79 9.11
CA THR A 127 31.64 7.46 10.14
C THR A 127 30.82 8.27 11.13
N GLY A 128 29.56 8.57 10.81
CA GLY A 128 28.71 9.51 11.55
C GLY A 128 29.19 10.96 11.47
N ILE A 129 30.21 11.26 10.67
CA ILE A 129 30.75 12.62 10.55
C ILE A 129 29.77 13.47 9.76
N GLU A 130 29.44 14.63 10.31
CA GLU A 130 28.64 15.64 9.64
C GLU A 130 29.49 16.48 8.68
N GLN A 131 28.95 16.76 7.51
CA GLN A 131 29.60 17.53 6.47
C GLN A 131 28.61 18.44 5.76
N GLU A 132 28.94 19.73 5.70
CA GLU A 132 28.19 20.70 4.91
C GLU A 132 28.38 20.39 3.41
N THR A 133 27.27 20.30 2.71
CA THR A 133 27.20 19.80 1.33
C THR A 133 26.29 20.68 0.49
N TRP A 134 26.73 20.97 -0.73
CA TRP A 134 25.92 21.62 -1.75
C TRP A 134 25.48 20.59 -2.79
N PHE A 135 24.18 20.49 -3.00
CA PHE A 135 23.54 19.63 -3.98
C PHE A 135 23.03 20.47 -5.13
N GLU A 136 23.69 20.40 -6.28
CA GLU A 136 23.23 21.12 -7.47
C GLU A 136 22.03 20.42 -8.11
N GLY A 137 20.95 21.17 -8.34
CA GLY A 137 19.75 20.71 -9.05
C GLY A 137 18.97 19.58 -8.36
N THR A 138 19.22 19.34 -7.07
CA THR A 138 18.52 18.30 -6.30
C THR A 138 17.86 18.91 -5.08
N ASP A 139 16.55 18.72 -4.95
CA ASP A 139 15.78 19.05 -3.76
C ASP A 139 15.82 17.87 -2.79
N LEU A 140 16.07 18.16 -1.52
CA LEU A 140 16.26 17.16 -0.47
C LEU A 140 15.49 17.56 0.77
N ASP A 141 14.96 16.57 1.49
CA ASP A 141 14.33 16.76 2.78
C ASP A 141 15.21 16.22 3.93
N PRO A 142 15.13 16.80 5.14
CA PRO A 142 15.80 16.24 6.31
C PRO A 142 15.39 14.79 6.57
N GLY A 143 16.37 13.93 6.79
CA GLY A 143 16.18 12.49 7.07
C GLY A 143 16.30 11.59 5.84
N ASP A 144 16.34 12.16 4.64
CA ASP A 144 16.55 11.42 3.39
C ASP A 144 17.88 10.66 3.42
N LEU A 145 17.85 9.44 2.88
CA LEU A 145 19.02 8.59 2.75
C LEU A 145 19.50 8.62 1.29
N LEU A 146 20.77 8.94 1.12
CA LEU A 146 21.39 9.19 -0.18
C LEU A 146 22.54 8.22 -0.41
N LEU A 147 22.61 7.65 -1.60
CA LEU A 147 23.85 7.09 -2.14
C LEU A 147 24.42 8.11 -3.10
N LEU A 148 25.53 8.74 -2.75
CA LEU A 148 26.04 9.87 -3.51
C LEU A 148 27.54 9.77 -3.74
N ARG A 149 27.98 10.47 -4.78
CA ARG A 149 29.37 10.79 -5.08
C ARG A 149 29.53 12.30 -5.04
N GLY A 150 30.76 12.74 -4.83
CA GLY A 150 31.08 14.15 -4.90
C GLY A 150 32.55 14.37 -4.66
N SER A 151 32.91 15.63 -4.59
CA SER A 151 34.27 16.05 -4.32
C SER A 151 34.25 17.28 -3.43
N PRO A 152 35.31 17.50 -2.62
CA PRO A 152 35.53 18.81 -2.00
C PRO A 152 35.48 19.89 -3.10
N GLY A 153 34.65 20.91 -2.93
CA GLY A 153 34.37 21.83 -4.04
C GLY A 153 33.63 23.11 -3.63
N TRP A 154 33.31 23.92 -4.63
CA TRP A 154 32.74 25.26 -4.45
C TRP A 154 31.21 25.22 -4.30
N GLY A 155 30.69 25.70 -3.17
CA GLY A 155 29.28 26.08 -3.05
C GLY A 155 29.00 27.46 -3.69
N PRO A 156 27.72 27.82 -3.90
CA PRO A 156 27.32 29.09 -4.53
C PRO A 156 27.75 30.33 -3.72
N ASP A 157 27.94 30.17 -2.41
CA ASP A 157 28.58 31.17 -1.58
C ASP A 157 30.09 30.99 -1.65
N ALA A 158 30.70 31.93 -2.34
CA ALA A 158 32.05 31.94 -2.88
C ALA A 158 33.25 31.87 -1.90
N GLY A 159 33.07 31.39 -0.68
CA GLY A 159 34.02 31.59 0.41
C GLY A 159 34.39 30.39 1.28
N SER A 160 33.67 29.27 1.23
CA SER A 160 33.92 28.14 2.14
C SER A 160 34.64 26.99 1.43
N PRO A 161 35.96 26.81 1.62
CA PRO A 161 36.73 25.72 0.99
C PRO A 161 36.39 24.32 1.54
N ASN A 162 35.47 24.20 2.51
CA ASN A 162 35.16 22.97 3.22
C ASN A 162 33.79 22.36 2.84
N VAL A 163 33.11 22.90 1.82
CA VAL A 163 31.83 22.37 1.37
C VAL A 163 32.06 21.17 0.45
N PHE A 164 31.34 20.09 0.70
CA PHE A 164 31.30 18.95 -0.22
C PHE A 164 30.36 19.29 -1.38
N TYR A 165 30.81 19.13 -2.61
CA TYR A 165 30.02 19.44 -3.79
C TYR A 165 29.49 18.17 -4.44
N VAL A 166 28.19 18.16 -4.71
CA VAL A 166 27.48 17.09 -5.40
C VAL A 166 26.84 17.67 -6.66
N ALA A 167 27.38 17.29 -7.81
CA ALA A 167 26.90 17.71 -9.11
C ALA A 167 25.62 16.94 -9.51
N PRO A 168 24.85 17.43 -10.51
CA PRO A 168 23.66 16.76 -10.99
C PRO A 168 24.01 15.34 -11.47
N GLY A 169 23.21 14.36 -11.05
CA GLY A 169 23.45 12.95 -11.35
C GLY A 169 24.53 12.26 -10.51
N GLN A 170 25.17 12.97 -9.57
CA GLN A 170 26.07 12.34 -8.59
C GLN A 170 25.33 11.82 -7.34
N VAL A 171 24.08 12.22 -7.13
CA VAL A 171 23.13 11.46 -6.30
C VAL A 171 22.68 10.25 -7.12
N LEU A 172 23.20 9.08 -6.78
CA LEU A 172 22.93 7.83 -7.49
C LEU A 172 21.62 7.20 -7.06
N SER A 173 21.22 7.43 -5.82
CA SER A 173 19.93 7.03 -5.30
C SER A 173 19.50 7.91 -4.13
N LEU A 174 18.19 8.08 -4.01
CA LEU A 174 17.50 8.82 -2.97
C LEU A 174 16.39 7.96 -2.38
N MET A 175 16.34 7.89 -1.05
CA MET A 175 15.28 7.22 -0.31
C MET A 175 14.69 8.16 0.73
N THR A 176 13.43 8.56 0.50
CA THR A 176 12.76 9.49 1.41
C THR A 176 12.46 8.85 2.76
N VAL A 177 12.20 9.67 3.77
CA VAL A 177 11.80 9.20 5.11
C VAL A 177 10.57 8.30 5.05
N GLU A 178 9.56 8.62 4.25
CA GLU A 178 8.35 7.79 4.12
C GLU A 178 8.67 6.42 3.52
N ALA A 179 9.58 6.38 2.53
CA ALA A 179 10.05 5.13 1.95
C ALA A 179 10.81 4.30 3.01
N GLN A 180 11.59 4.94 3.88
CA GLN A 180 12.31 4.29 4.97
C GLN A 180 11.35 3.72 6.02
N GLU A 181 10.34 4.49 6.44
CA GLU A 181 9.31 4.02 7.36
C GLU A 181 8.45 2.90 6.78
N ALA A 182 8.11 2.99 5.49
CA ALA A 182 7.42 1.91 4.79
C ALA A 182 8.26 0.62 4.80
N ALA A 183 9.57 0.74 4.59
CA ALA A 183 10.51 -0.38 4.67
C ALA A 183 10.65 -0.95 6.09
N ALA A 184 10.75 -0.09 7.11
CA ALA A 184 10.85 -0.52 8.51
C ALA A 184 9.59 -1.27 8.97
N ARG A 185 8.39 -0.72 8.67
CA ARG A 185 7.11 -1.39 8.95
C ARG A 185 7.02 -2.75 8.27
N HIS A 186 7.57 -2.87 7.07
CA HIS A 186 7.62 -4.12 6.34
C HIS A 186 8.51 -5.16 7.06
N GLN A 187 9.69 -4.77 7.53
CA GLN A 187 10.60 -5.64 8.28
C GLN A 187 9.99 -6.15 9.59
N HIS A 188 9.36 -5.27 10.37
CA HIS A 188 8.69 -5.67 11.61
C HIS A 188 7.58 -6.69 11.36
N ARG A 189 6.82 -6.55 10.28
CA ARG A 189 5.77 -7.52 9.91
C ARG A 189 6.35 -8.90 9.54
N ARG A 190 7.48 -8.94 8.84
CA ARG A 190 8.17 -10.21 8.52
C ARG A 190 8.70 -10.91 9.76
N ALA A 191 9.40 -10.17 10.62
CA ALA A 191 9.92 -10.70 11.87
C ALA A 191 8.80 -11.28 12.75
N ALA A 192 7.64 -10.62 12.84
CA ALA A 192 6.50 -11.13 13.59
C ALA A 192 5.87 -12.41 12.98
N THR A 193 5.95 -12.59 11.65
CA THR A 193 5.37 -13.75 10.97
C THR A 193 6.29 -14.98 11.04
N ASP A 194 7.60 -14.78 11.02
CA ASP A 194 8.60 -15.87 11.10
C ASP A 194 8.74 -16.45 12.52
N VAL A 195 8.14 -15.81 13.54
CA VAL A 195 8.18 -16.25 14.95
C VAL A 195 7.03 -17.20 15.31
N THR A 196 6.07 -17.46 14.39
CA THR A 196 4.98 -18.41 14.66
C THR A 196 5.25 -19.75 13.97
N PRO A 197 5.67 -20.81 14.71
CA PRO A 197 5.80 -22.17 14.18
C PRO A 197 4.45 -22.82 13.85
#